data_AF-M3JEM1-F1
#
_entry.id   AF-M3JEM1-F1
#
_cell.length_a   1.000
_cell.length_b   1.000
_cell.length_c   1.000
_cell.angle_alpha   90.00
_cell.angle_beta   90.00
_cell.angle_gamma   90.00
#
_symmetry.space_group_name_H-M   'P 1'
#
loop_
_entity.id
_entity.type
_entity.pdbx_description
1 polymer ?
#
loop_
_entity_poly.entity_id
_entity_poly.type
_entity_poly.pdbx_seq_one_letter_code
_entity_poly.pdbx_strand_id
1 'polypeptide(L)'
;TMFTQLGLRSTRTIPSRIITRRNFQVSARHFDLNAQIYGHAKEGVYSNLPFKVKGRKFIPFRVWYWGVMGFFFAFPFLTSAWQMYKGGAFRKSADE
;
A
#
# COMPACT_ATOMS: atom_id res chain seq x y z
N THR A 1 -1.22 88.02 -16.63
CA THR A 1 -2.18 87.01 -17.12
C THR A 1 -1.49 86.18 -18.18
N MET A 2 -1.11 84.93 -17.90
CA MET A 2 -0.93 83.85 -18.87
C MET A 2 -0.72 82.54 -18.10
N PHE A 3 -1.54 81.56 -18.47
CA PHE A 3 -1.62 80.19 -17.97
C PHE A 3 -0.46 79.34 -18.53
N THR A 4 -0.06 78.26 -17.84
CA THR A 4 -0.32 76.86 -18.24
C THR A 4 0.65 75.87 -17.57
N GLN A 5 0.09 75.07 -16.66
CA GLN A 5 0.14 73.60 -16.56
C GLN A 5 1.22 72.85 -17.36
N LEU A 6 2.04 72.03 -16.67
CA LEU A 6 2.70 70.77 -17.12
C LEU A 6 3.77 70.41 -16.06
N GLY A 7 3.85 69.23 -15.45
CA GLY A 7 3.13 68.00 -15.63
C GLY A 7 3.43 67.04 -14.46
N LEU A 8 2.47 66.16 -14.21
CA LEU A 8 2.60 65.02 -13.33
C LEU A 8 3.80 64.15 -13.74
N ARG A 9 4.80 64.02 -12.87
CA ARG A 9 5.61 62.80 -12.81
C ARG A 9 5.37 62.12 -11.48
N SER A 10 4.24 61.40 -11.42
CA SER A 10 4.11 60.28 -10.50
C SER A 10 5.12 59.22 -10.95
N THR A 11 6.29 59.18 -10.32
CA THR A 11 7.11 57.98 -10.34
C THR A 11 6.37 56.95 -9.51
N ARG A 12 5.47 56.20 -10.16
CA ARG A 12 4.98 54.93 -9.62
C ARG A 12 6.20 54.06 -9.37
N THR A 13 6.67 54.05 -8.14
CA THR A 13 7.51 52.98 -7.61
C THR A 13 6.69 51.72 -7.79
N ILE A 14 7.00 50.96 -8.85
CA ILE A 14 6.51 49.61 -9.04
C ILE A 14 6.87 48.90 -7.74
N PRO A 15 5.91 48.42 -6.93
CA PRO A 15 6.26 47.68 -5.74
C PRO A 15 7.15 46.55 -6.24
N SER A 16 8.36 46.47 -5.70
CA SER A 16 9.21 45.30 -5.86
C SER A 16 8.28 44.14 -5.58
N ARG A 17 7.91 43.43 -6.66
CA ARG A 17 7.15 42.22 -6.55
C ARG A 17 7.97 41.44 -5.54
N ILE A 18 7.43 41.20 -4.36
CA ILE A 18 7.97 40.18 -3.47
C ILE A 18 7.80 38.93 -4.32
N ILE A 19 8.84 38.66 -5.12
CA ILE A 19 9.01 37.39 -5.78
C ILE A 19 9.32 36.53 -4.58
N THR A 20 8.25 36.03 -3.95
CA THR A 20 8.30 34.82 -3.16
C THR A 20 8.83 33.79 -4.15
N ARG A 21 10.16 33.69 -4.27
CA ARG A 21 10.80 32.52 -4.82
C ARG A 21 10.28 31.44 -3.90
N ARG A 22 9.27 30.71 -4.36
CA ARG A 22 8.81 29.50 -3.70
C ARG A 22 10.05 28.64 -3.70
N ASN A 23 10.80 28.70 -2.61
CA ASN A 23 11.94 27.88 -2.40
C ASN A 23 11.31 26.50 -2.32
N PHE A 24 11.32 25.77 -3.43
CA PHE A 24 10.99 24.36 -3.44
C PHE A 24 12.15 23.66 -2.73
N GLN A 25 12.33 23.95 -1.44
CA GLN A 25 12.88 22.98 -0.53
C GLN A 25 11.86 21.86 -0.51
N VAL A 26 11.98 20.98 -1.50
CA VAL A 26 11.55 19.61 -1.36
C VAL A 26 12.33 19.13 -0.16
N SER A 27 11.68 19.11 1.01
CA SER A 27 12.24 18.50 2.19
C SER A 27 12.43 17.03 1.84
N ALA A 28 13.61 16.67 1.32
CA ALA A 28 14.10 15.32 1.23
C ALA A 28 14.41 14.76 2.63
N ARG A 29 13.71 15.22 3.67
CA ARG A 29 13.48 14.41 4.85
C ARG A 29 12.58 13.31 4.35
N HIS A 30 13.21 12.21 3.96
CA HIS A 30 12.60 10.90 3.84
C HIS A 30 11.88 10.68 5.18
N PHE A 31 10.62 11.10 5.26
CA PHE A 31 9.80 10.95 6.44
C PHE A 31 9.32 9.51 6.38
N ASP A 32 10.24 8.60 6.65
CA ASP A 32 9.91 7.20 6.83
C ASP A 32 9.18 7.11 8.17
N LEU A 33 7.87 7.34 8.10
CA LEU A 33 6.93 7.20 9.20
C LEU A 33 7.04 5.80 9.84
N ASN A 34 7.52 4.80 9.08
CA ASN A 34 7.82 3.47 9.60
C ASN A 34 9.18 3.43 10.32
N ALA A 35 10.21 4.16 9.87
CA ALA A 35 11.50 4.19 10.56
C ALA A 35 11.41 4.77 11.98
N GLN A 36 10.53 5.74 12.21
CA GLN A 36 10.40 6.37 13.52
C GLN A 36 9.63 5.49 14.54
N ILE A 37 8.74 4.61 14.07
CA ILE A 37 7.87 3.78 14.93
C ILE A 37 8.34 2.32 14.98
N TYR A 38 8.85 1.79 13.87
CA TYR A 38 9.19 0.37 13.67
C TYR A 38 10.68 0.12 13.37
N GLY A 39 11.49 1.18 13.30
CA GLY A 39 12.91 1.11 12.95
C GLY A 39 13.16 0.91 11.45
N HIS A 40 14.43 0.81 11.06
CA HIS A 40 14.80 0.61 9.66
C HIS A 40 14.30 -0.73 9.13
N ALA A 41 13.71 -0.70 7.93
CA ALA A 41 13.28 -1.90 7.24
C ALA A 41 14.45 -2.88 7.09
N LYS A 42 14.19 -4.17 7.29
CA LYS A 42 15.22 -5.20 7.13
C LYS A 42 15.63 -5.28 5.67
N GLU A 43 16.92 -5.23 5.41
CA GLU A 43 17.47 -5.44 4.07
C GLU A 43 17.82 -6.93 3.88
N GLY A 44 17.50 -7.47 2.71
CA GLY A 44 17.82 -8.85 2.36
C GLY A 44 16.91 -9.48 1.30
N VAL A 45 17.34 -10.61 0.74
CA VAL A 45 16.68 -11.29 -0.41
C VAL A 45 15.21 -11.62 -0.16
N TYR A 46 14.81 -11.90 1.08
CA TYR A 46 13.44 -12.26 1.46
C TYR A 46 12.83 -11.33 2.51
N SER A 47 13.42 -10.14 2.72
CA SER A 47 12.94 -9.21 3.76
C SER A 47 11.71 -8.42 3.33
N ASN A 48 11.42 -8.37 2.03
CA ASN A 48 10.25 -7.72 1.45
C ASN A 48 8.99 -8.61 1.44
N LEU A 49 9.11 -9.88 1.84
CA LEU A 49 7.99 -10.82 1.82
C LEU A 49 7.25 -10.81 3.15
N PRO A 50 5.91 -10.80 3.15
CA PRO A 50 5.10 -10.85 4.37
C PRO A 50 5.08 -12.26 5.01
N PHE A 51 5.92 -13.18 4.55
CA PHE A 51 6.03 -14.54 5.08
C PHE A 51 7.48 -15.01 5.11
N LYS A 52 7.81 -15.83 6.11
CA LYS A 52 9.17 -16.35 6.30
C LYS A 52 9.47 -17.45 5.28
N VAL A 53 10.54 -17.34 4.48
CA VAL A 53 10.93 -18.43 3.55
C VAL A 53 11.97 -19.37 4.18
N LYS A 54 12.99 -18.80 4.84
CA LYS A 54 14.10 -19.53 5.45
C LYS A 54 14.01 -19.54 6.99
N GLY A 55 14.59 -20.54 7.64
CA GLY A 55 14.68 -20.60 9.11
C GLY A 55 13.33 -20.81 9.83
N ARG A 56 12.42 -21.57 9.24
CA ARG A 56 11.21 -22.05 9.92
C ARG A 56 11.57 -23.23 10.83
N LYS A 57 11.11 -23.22 12.09
CA LYS A 57 11.46 -24.22 13.11
C LYS A 57 10.71 -25.56 12.95
N PHE A 58 9.44 -25.50 12.58
CA PHE A 58 8.56 -26.68 12.60
C PHE A 58 8.14 -27.16 11.21
N ILE A 59 7.67 -26.25 10.36
CA ILE A 59 7.09 -26.61 9.06
C ILE A 59 8.00 -26.12 7.94
N PRO A 60 8.56 -27.02 7.10
CA PRO A 60 9.30 -26.63 5.91
C PRO A 60 8.45 -25.76 4.98
N PHE A 61 9.06 -24.75 4.35
CA PHE A 61 8.33 -23.78 3.52
C PHE A 61 7.50 -24.45 2.41
N ARG A 62 8.03 -25.50 1.77
CA ARG A 62 7.34 -26.23 0.69
C ARG A 62 6.01 -26.83 1.17
N VAL A 63 6.01 -27.45 2.35
CA VAL A 63 4.81 -28.05 2.93
C VAL A 63 3.78 -26.98 3.26
N TRP A 64 4.21 -25.85 3.83
CA TRP A 64 3.30 -24.74 4.11
C TRP A 64 2.70 -24.13 2.83
N TYR A 65 3.53 -23.85 1.83
CA TYR A 65 3.10 -23.23 0.59
C TYR A 65 2.09 -24.11 -0.16
N TRP A 66 2.42 -25.38 -0.39
CA TRP A 66 1.53 -26.32 -1.06
C TRP A 66 0.32 -26.71 -0.21
N GLY A 67 0.44 -26.71 1.12
CA GLY A 67 -0.69 -26.91 2.02
C GLY A 67 -1.72 -25.78 1.93
N VAL A 68 -1.27 -24.52 1.95
CA VAL A 68 -2.17 -23.36 1.78
C VAL A 68 -2.81 -23.38 0.39
N MET A 69 -2.02 -23.53 -0.66
CA MET A 69 -2.55 -23.58 -2.03
C MET A 69 -3.51 -24.76 -2.23
N GLY A 70 -3.16 -25.95 -1.74
CA GLY A 70 -3.99 -27.14 -1.79
C GLY A 70 -5.28 -27.00 -1.00
N PHE A 71 -5.26 -26.36 0.17
CA PHE A 71 -6.46 -26.10 0.96
C PHE A 71 -7.46 -25.19 0.22
N PHE A 72 -6.99 -24.08 -0.33
CA PHE A 72 -7.86 -23.18 -1.09
C PHE A 72 -8.32 -23.79 -2.41
N PHE A 73 -7.50 -24.61 -3.05
CA PHE A 73 -7.92 -25.41 -4.19
C PHE A 73 -9.02 -26.42 -3.82
N ALA A 74 -8.91 -27.07 -2.66
CA ALA A 74 -9.88 -28.06 -2.18
C ALA A 74 -11.19 -27.43 -1.65
N PHE A 75 -11.17 -26.14 -1.29
CA PHE A 75 -12.30 -25.43 -0.71
C PHE A 75 -13.64 -25.58 -1.47
N PRO A 76 -13.74 -25.35 -2.80
CA PRO A 76 -15.00 -25.56 -3.53
C PRO A 76 -15.49 -27.01 -3.50
N PHE A 77 -14.60 -28.00 -3.47
CA PHE A 77 -14.96 -29.41 -3.42
C PHE A 77 -15.46 -29.82 -2.04
N LEU A 78 -14.78 -29.36 -0.98
CA LEU A 78 -15.20 -29.61 0.40
C LEU A 78 -16.57 -28.98 0.69
N THR A 79 -16.77 -27.74 0.24
CA THR A 79 -18.06 -27.05 0.39
C THR A 79 -19.17 -27.74 -0.39
N SER A 80 -18.91 -28.19 -1.63
CA SER A 80 -19.87 -28.96 -2.42
C SER A 80 -20.18 -30.32 -1.78
N ALA A 81 -19.17 -31.05 -1.33
CA ALA A 81 -19.33 -32.34 -0.64
C ALA A 81 -20.18 -32.19 0.63
N TRP A 82 -19.98 -31.11 1.39
CA TRP A 82 -20.79 -30.80 2.56
C TRP A 82 -22.27 -30.55 2.20
N GLN A 83 -22.53 -29.81 1.12
CA GLN A 83 -23.91 -29.59 0.65
C GLN A 83 -24.54 -30.89 0.14
N MET A 84 -23.80 -31.71 -0.61
CA MET A 84 -24.26 -33.03 -1.07
C MET A 84 -24.59 -33.97 0.10
N TYR A 85 -23.76 -33.97 1.15
CA TYR A 85 -24.01 -34.75 2.36
C TYR A 85 -25.32 -34.33 3.04
N LYS A 86 -25.54 -33.02 3.23
CA LYS A 86 -26.82 -32.52 3.76
C LYS A 86 -28.00 -32.81 2.83
N GLY A 87 -27.76 -32.79 1.52
CA GLY A 87 -28.74 -33.14 0.48
C GLY A 87 -29.07 -34.62 0.41
N GLY A 88 -28.46 -35.47 1.24
CA GLY A 88 -28.75 -36.90 1.31
C GLY A 88 -28.10 -37.73 0.22
N ALA A 89 -27.17 -37.17 -0.56
CA ALA A 89 -26.47 -37.88 -1.64
C ALA A 89 -25.69 -39.11 -1.17
N PHE A 90 -25.35 -39.18 0.12
CA PHE A 90 -24.62 -40.30 0.73
C PHE A 90 -25.47 -41.18 1.65
N ARG A 91 -26.80 -41.04 1.64
CA ARG A 91 -27.69 -41.99 2.34
C ARG A 91 -27.66 -43.31 1.55
N LYS A 92 -27.32 -44.43 2.21
CA LYS A 92 -27.58 -45.75 1.63
C LYS A 92 -29.08 -45.85 1.36
N SER A 93 -29.46 -46.22 0.14
CA SER A 93 -30.81 -46.71 -0.11
C SER A 93 -31.02 -47.90 0.82
N ALA A 94 -31.99 -47.78 1.72
CA ALA A 94 -32.44 -48.93 2.49
C ALA A 94 -33.05 -49.91 1.49
N ASP A 95 -32.47 -51.11 1.48
CA ASP A 95 -33.06 -52.37 1.02
C ASP A 95 -33.29 -52.54 -0.50
N GLU A 96 -32.38 -53.29 -1.14
CA GLU A 96 -32.74 -54.38 -2.07
C GLU A 96 -32.68 -55.71 -1.31
#